data_AF-A0A7S2BR42-F1
#
_entry.id   AF-A0A7S2BR42-F1
#
_cell.length_a   1.000
_cell.length_b   1.000
_cell.length_c   1.000
_cell.angle_alpha   90.00
_cell.angle_beta   90.00
_cell.angle_gamma   90.00
#
_symmetry.space_group_name_H-M   'P 1'
#
loop_
_entity.id
_entity.type
_entity.pdbx_description
1 polymer ?
#
loop_
_entity_poly.entity_id
_entity_poly.type
_entity_poly.pdbx_seq_one_letter_code
_entity_poly.pdbx_strand_id
1 'polypeptide(L)'
;SLVQALIPTPTSTFIPTLIRASLQLEFYYHMLKPYVHYVPFFFKADTHKYTLEKIQTNLTAVVRMAMLRDADMRRIAEQAHAMVHTHLCDAARRCYLYELLRKYGEAMTYKPSPADRPGAYRATTRKNLLTVGRRYR
;
A
#
# COMPACT_ATOMS: atom_id res chain seq x y z
N SER A 1 -4.43 -4.12 -8.10
CA SER A 1 -4.82 -3.65 -6.77
C SER A 1 -4.88 -4.84 -5.84
N LEU A 2 -3.80 -5.17 -5.11
CA LEU A 2 -3.76 -6.34 -4.24
C LEU A 2 -3.03 -6.02 -2.93
N VAL A 3 -3.63 -5.11 -2.17
CA VAL A 3 -3.52 -5.07 -0.71
C VAL A 3 -4.91 -5.44 -0.20
N GLN A 4 -5.13 -6.73 0.07
CA GLN A 4 -6.33 -7.14 0.78
C GLN A 4 -6.04 -6.99 2.27
N ALA A 5 -6.01 -5.74 2.75
CA ALA A 5 -6.08 -5.47 4.17
C ALA A 5 -7.52 -5.80 4.60
N LEU A 6 -7.73 -6.99 5.16
CA LEU A 6 -8.96 -7.31 5.86
C LEU A 6 -8.99 -6.43 7.13
N ILE A 7 -9.63 -5.28 7.02
CA ILE A 7 -9.92 -4.39 8.15
C ILE A 7 -10.87 -5.16 9.08
N PRO A 8 -10.55 -5.36 10.36
CA PRO A 8 -11.40 -6.10 11.28
C PRO A 8 -12.71 -5.33 11.51
N THR A 9 -13.84 -5.98 11.23
CA THR A 9 -15.16 -5.57 11.73
C THR A 9 -15.36 -6.14 13.13
N PRO A 10 -16.12 -5.46 14.02
CA PRO A 10 -16.10 -5.73 15.47
C PRO A 10 -16.70 -7.06 15.93
N THR A 11 -17.15 -7.94 15.04
CA THR A 11 -17.87 -9.17 15.41
C THR A 11 -17.41 -10.44 14.68
N SER A 12 -16.28 -10.44 13.98
CA SER A 12 -15.83 -11.66 13.29
C SER A 12 -14.32 -11.86 13.39
N THR A 13 -13.94 -13.07 13.83
CA THR A 13 -12.66 -13.77 13.69
C THR A 13 -11.46 -12.90 13.31
N PHE A 14 -10.52 -12.76 14.25
CA PHE A 14 -9.31 -11.96 14.10
C PHE A 14 -8.39 -12.57 13.03
N ILE A 15 -8.47 -12.07 11.78
CA ILE A 15 -7.62 -12.55 10.67
C ILE A 15 -6.35 -11.70 10.63
N PRO A 16 -5.14 -12.28 10.79
CA PRO A 16 -3.90 -11.53 10.72
C PRO A 16 -3.69 -10.91 9.32
N THR A 17 -3.05 -9.75 9.28
CA THR A 17 -2.71 -9.07 8.02
C THR A 17 -1.62 -9.86 7.28
N LEU A 18 -2.00 -10.50 6.17
CA LEU A 18 -1.11 -11.27 5.31
C LEU A 18 -0.71 -10.41 4.12
N ILE A 19 0.60 -10.17 3.96
CA ILE A 19 1.13 -9.42 2.82
C ILE A 19 1.94 -10.36 1.94
N ARG A 20 1.55 -10.40 0.66
CA ARG A 20 2.30 -11.09 -0.39
C ARG A 20 3.58 -10.31 -0.67
N ALA A 21 4.72 -10.98 -0.76
CA ALA A 21 5.91 -10.40 -1.37
C ALA A 21 5.57 -9.99 -2.82
N SER A 22 5.41 -8.69 -3.06
CA SER A 22 4.95 -8.13 -4.33
C SER A 22 5.97 -7.14 -4.87
N LEU A 23 6.15 -7.09 -6.19
CA LEU A 23 7.00 -6.09 -6.86
C LEU A 23 6.34 -4.71 -6.91
N GLN A 24 5.03 -4.62 -6.65
CA GLN A 24 4.33 -3.35 -6.52
C GLN A 24 4.56 -2.79 -5.12
N LEU A 25 5.43 -1.77 -5.04
CA LEU A 25 5.76 -1.06 -3.81
C LEU A 25 5.02 0.28 -3.78
N GLU A 26 4.24 0.49 -2.73
CA GLU A 26 3.71 1.82 -2.42
C GLU A 26 4.71 2.58 -1.54
N PHE A 27 4.59 3.91 -1.49
CA PHE A 27 5.59 4.77 -0.83
C PHE A 27 5.85 4.41 0.64
N TYR A 28 4.89 3.79 1.33
CA TYR A 28 4.99 3.45 2.75
C TYR A 28 5.50 2.03 3.03
N TYR A 29 5.71 1.21 2.00
CA TYR A 29 6.09 -0.19 2.20
C TYR A 29 7.43 -0.36 2.91
N HIS A 30 8.33 0.61 2.78
CA HIS A 30 9.61 0.61 3.49
C HIS A 30 9.45 0.72 5.03
N MET A 31 8.32 1.21 5.53
CA MET A 31 8.02 1.26 6.96
C MET A 31 7.46 -0.07 7.49
N LEU A 32 6.85 -0.88 6.62
CA LEU A 32 6.30 -2.18 6.98
C LEU A 32 7.42 -3.22 7.13
N LYS A 33 7.71 -3.58 8.39
CA LYS A 33 8.65 -4.66 8.72
C LYS A 33 7.97 -6.02 8.87
N PRO A 34 8.51 -7.10 8.27
CA PRO A 34 7.98 -8.45 8.40
C PRO A 34 8.05 -8.93 9.86
N TYR A 35 7.04 -9.70 10.29
CA TYR A 35 6.83 -10.21 11.65
C TYR A 35 6.68 -9.14 12.75
N VAL A 36 6.73 -7.86 12.39
CA VAL A 36 6.38 -6.73 13.26
C VAL A 36 4.99 -6.21 12.91
N HIS A 37 4.74 -5.97 11.62
CA HIS A 37 3.48 -5.38 11.14
C HIS A 37 2.66 -6.33 10.26
N TYR A 38 3.24 -7.43 9.80
CA TYR A 38 2.53 -8.42 8.98
C TYR A 38 3.26 -9.76 9.00
N VAL A 39 2.55 -10.82 8.64
CA VAL A 39 3.16 -12.15 8.44
C VAL A 39 3.41 -12.36 6.95
N PRO A 40 4.67 -12.52 6.51
CA PRO A 40 4.96 -12.75 5.10
C PRO A 40 4.49 -14.13 4.67
N PHE A 41 3.91 -14.22 3.48
CA PHE A 41 3.67 -15.49 2.78
C PHE A 41 4.23 -15.43 1.37
N PHE A 42 4.65 -16.58 0.85
CA PHE A 42 5.17 -16.68 -0.51
C PHE A 42 4.14 -17.27 -1.46
N PHE A 43 4.29 -16.87 -2.71
CA PHE A 43 3.50 -17.35 -3.83
C PHE A 43 4.47 -17.64 -4.96
N LYS A 44 4.54 -18.90 -5.38
CA LYS A 44 5.27 -19.32 -6.58
C LYS A 44 4.23 -19.79 -7.59
N ALA A 45 4.12 -19.05 -8.69
CA ALA A 45 3.37 -19.48 -9.86
C ALA A 45 4.35 -19.72 -11.01
N ASP A 46 4.11 -20.80 -11.73
CA ASP A 46 4.85 -21.15 -12.93
C ASP A 46 4.51 -20.14 -14.04
N THR A 47 5.52 -19.46 -14.59
CA THR A 47 5.37 -18.26 -15.45
C THR A 47 4.60 -18.50 -16.74
N HIS A 48 4.40 -19.77 -17.13
CA HIS A 48 3.80 -20.14 -18.39
C HIS A 48 2.30 -20.47 -18.32
N LYS A 49 1.73 -20.77 -17.15
CA LYS A 49 0.27 -21.01 -16.97
C LYS A 49 -0.18 -20.69 -15.54
N TYR A 50 -0.95 -19.63 -15.38
CA TYR A 50 -1.65 -19.30 -14.14
C TYR A 50 -2.90 -20.18 -13.98
N THR A 51 -2.72 -21.48 -13.75
CA THR A 51 -3.81 -22.34 -13.27
C THR A 51 -3.74 -22.46 -11.75
N LEU A 52 -4.90 -22.46 -11.08
CA LEU A 52 -4.96 -22.56 -9.60
C LEU A 52 -4.20 -23.77 -9.05
N GLU A 53 -4.14 -24.85 -9.83
CA GLU A 53 -3.45 -26.10 -9.51
C GLU A 53 -1.91 -26.00 -9.52
N LYS A 54 -1.36 -24.99 -10.20
CA LYS A 54 0.10 -24.77 -10.32
C LYS A 54 0.62 -23.69 -9.38
N ILE A 55 -0.21 -23.23 -8.47
CA ILE A 55 0.15 -22.22 -7.47
C ILE A 55 0.69 -22.94 -6.22
N GLN A 56 1.98 -22.74 -5.93
CA GLN A 56 2.56 -23.16 -4.66
C GLN A 56 2.55 -21.98 -3.68
N THR A 57 1.96 -22.21 -2.51
CA THR A 57 1.87 -21.20 -1.44
C THR A 57 2.05 -21.85 -0.07
N ASN A 58 2.63 -21.12 0.88
CA ASN A 58 2.65 -21.52 2.30
C ASN A 58 1.46 -20.98 3.10
N LEU A 59 0.43 -20.46 2.45
CA LEU A 59 -0.71 -19.83 3.12
C LEU A 59 -1.32 -20.73 4.20
N THR A 60 -1.54 -22.01 3.93
CA THR A 60 -2.10 -22.96 4.91
C THR A 60 -1.22 -23.11 6.14
N ALA A 61 0.11 -23.15 5.97
CA ALA A 61 1.05 -23.23 7.08
C ALA A 61 1.06 -21.92 7.90
N VAL A 62 0.96 -20.77 7.24
CA VAL A 62 0.87 -19.46 7.89
C VAL A 62 -0.43 -19.32 8.68
N VAL A 63 -1.57 -19.74 8.11
CA VAL A 63 -2.88 -19.72 8.79
C VAL A 63 -2.86 -20.66 10.00
N ARG A 64 -2.32 -21.87 9.85
CA ARG A 64 -2.19 -22.82 10.97
C ARG A 64 -1.30 -22.25 12.09
N MET A 65 -0.16 -21.65 11.73
CA MET A 65 0.72 -20.95 12.68
C MET A 65 -0.02 -19.82 13.41
N ALA A 66 -0.82 -19.05 12.68
CA ALA A 66 -1.58 -17.96 13.26
C ALA A 66 -2.61 -18.45 14.30
N MET A 67 -3.31 -19.55 13.98
CA MET A 67 -4.29 -20.17 14.90
C MET A 67 -3.62 -20.71 16.17
N LEU A 68 -2.41 -21.25 16.06
CA LEU A 68 -1.66 -21.80 17.21
C LEU A 68 -0.99 -20.71 18.07
N ARG A 69 -0.81 -19.49 17.55
CA ARG A 69 -0.10 -18.39 18.20
C ARG A 69 -0.93 -17.11 18.20
N ASP A 70 -2.19 -17.21 18.64
CA ASP A 70 -3.16 -16.10 18.59
C ASP A 70 -2.64 -14.81 19.25
N ALA A 71 -2.03 -14.91 20.43
CA ALA A 71 -1.47 -13.75 21.14
C ALA A 71 -0.38 -13.02 20.34
N ASP A 72 0.51 -13.78 19.67
CA ASP A 72 1.54 -13.18 18.82
C ASP A 72 0.94 -12.52 17.58
N MET A 73 -0.07 -13.14 16.99
CA MET A 73 -0.77 -12.58 15.81
C MET A 73 -1.53 -11.31 16.16
N ARG A 74 -2.15 -11.28 17.33
CA ARG A 74 -2.81 -10.09 17.87
C ARG A 74 -1.84 -8.94 18.03
N ARG A 75 -0.69 -9.19 18.66
CA ARG A 75 0.38 -8.20 18.81
C ARG A 75 0.85 -7.66 17.45
N ILE A 76 1.06 -8.52 16.45
CA ILE A 76 1.45 -8.08 15.10
C ILE A 76 0.38 -7.18 14.48
N ALA A 77 -0.90 -7.55 14.58
CA ALA A 77 -2.00 -6.77 14.02
C ALA A 77 -2.15 -5.40 14.71
N GLU A 78 -2.01 -5.34 16.03
CA GLU A 78 -2.05 -4.09 16.79
C GLU A 78 -0.91 -3.15 16.38
N GLN A 79 0.31 -3.68 16.21
CA GLN A 79 1.45 -2.91 15.72
C GLN A 79 1.21 -2.40 14.29
N ALA A 80 0.64 -3.23 13.42
CA ALA A 80 0.25 -2.83 12.08
C ALA A 80 -0.76 -1.68 12.10
N HIS A 81 -1.80 -1.82 12.93
CA HIS A 81 -2.85 -0.83 13.09
C HIS A 81 -2.31 0.50 13.62
N ALA A 82 -1.46 0.47 14.65
CA ALA A 82 -0.81 1.64 15.20
C ALA A 82 0.01 2.36 14.13
N MET A 83 0.83 1.64 13.35
CA MET A 83 1.64 2.22 12.27
C MET A 83 0.78 2.90 11.20
N VAL A 84 -0.29 2.24 10.75
CA VAL A 84 -1.20 2.83 9.76
C VAL A 84 -1.87 4.09 10.29
N HIS A 85 -2.34 4.06 11.54
CA HIS A 85 -3.01 5.20 12.13
C HIS A 85 -2.07 6.40 12.33
N THR A 86 -0.81 6.15 12.72
CA THR A 86 0.16 7.23 12.99
C THR A 86 0.84 7.75 11.73
N HIS A 87 1.22 6.87 10.80
CA HIS A 87 2.09 7.22 9.66
C HIS A 87 1.37 7.20 8.30
N LEU A 88 0.13 6.70 8.23
CA LEU A 88 -0.66 6.64 6.98
C LEU A 88 -1.98 7.41 7.04
N CYS A 89 -2.11 8.33 8.00
CA CYS A 89 -3.21 9.27 8.04
C CYS A 89 -3.15 10.26 6.85
N ASP A 90 -4.27 10.90 6.56
CA ASP A 90 -4.42 11.84 5.45
C ASP A 90 -3.44 13.04 5.55
N ALA A 91 -3.12 13.46 6.78
CA ALA A 91 -2.10 14.48 7.03
C ALA A 91 -0.69 13.99 6.63
N ALA A 92 -0.31 12.76 7.00
CA ALA A 92 0.96 12.17 6.62
C ALA A 92 1.08 12.02 5.09
N ARG A 93 0.00 11.63 4.41
CA ARG A 93 -0.04 11.54 2.93
C ARG A 93 0.20 12.90 2.27
N ARG A 94 -0.44 13.96 2.76
CA ARG A 94 -0.20 15.33 2.26
C ARG A 94 1.23 15.78 2.50
N CYS A 95 1.77 15.51 3.68
CA CYS A 95 3.16 15.84 4.03
C CYS A 95 4.15 15.12 3.12
N TYR A 96 3.96 13.82 2.90
CA TYR A 96 4.77 13.04 1.95
C TYR A 96 4.74 13.64 0.54
N LEU A 97 3.54 13.96 0.01
CA LEU A 97 3.42 14.55 -1.32
C LEU A 97 4.09 15.93 -1.42
N TYR A 98 3.96 16.76 -0.37
CA TYR A 98 4.62 18.05 -0.30
C TYR A 98 6.15 17.91 -0.35
N GLU A 99 6.73 17.08 0.53
CA GLU A 99 8.17 16.86 0.59
C GLU A 99 8.70 16.25 -0.70
N LEU A 100 7.96 15.30 -1.29
CA LEU A 100 8.30 14.70 -2.58
C LEU A 100 8.37 15.75 -3.69
N LEU A 101 7.34 16.60 -3.83
CA LEU A 101 7.30 17.64 -4.86
C LEU A 101 8.35 18.72 -4.62
N ARG A 102 8.60 19.08 -3.36
CA ARG A 102 9.63 20.04 -2.95
C ARG A 102 11.02 19.53 -3.34
N LYS A 103 11.36 18.30 -2.96
CA LYS A 103 12.65 17.65 -3.30
C LYS A 103 12.81 17.41 -4.79
N TYR A 104 11.74 17.00 -5.47
CA TYR A 104 11.73 16.90 -6.91
C TYR A 104 12.04 18.26 -7.56
N GLY A 105 11.44 19.33 -7.04
CA GLY A 105 11.69 20.70 -7.50
C GLY A 105 13.15 21.13 -7.34
N GLU A 106 13.77 20.82 -6.19
CA GLU A 106 15.19 21.08 -5.91
C GLU A 106 16.13 20.32 -6.86
N ALA A 107 15.73 19.13 -7.30
CA ALA A 107 16.53 18.29 -8.19
C ALA A 107 16.41 18.67 -9.68
N MET A 108 15.47 19.55 -10.06
CA MET A 108 15.31 19.96 -11.45
C MET A 108 16.46 20.87 -11.88
N THR A 109 17.09 20.53 -13.01
CA THR A 109 18.15 21.34 -13.63
C THR A 109 17.63 22.47 -14.51
N TYR A 110 16.32 22.49 -14.79
CA TYR A 110 15.67 23.48 -15.64
C TYR A 110 14.54 24.19 -14.88
N LYS A 111 14.23 25.42 -15.31
CA LYS A 111 13.11 26.19 -14.78
C LYS A 111 11.86 25.92 -15.62
N PRO A 112 10.82 25.24 -15.10
CA PRO A 112 9.63 24.96 -15.88
C PRO A 112 8.85 26.24 -16.21
N SER A 113 8.46 26.42 -17.47
CA SER A 113 7.57 27.51 -17.92
C SER A 113 6.24 26.95 -18.46
N PRO A 114 5.10 27.63 -18.21
CA PRO A 114 3.83 27.29 -18.87
C PRO A 114 3.91 27.34 -20.40
N ALA A 115 4.77 28.21 -20.95
CA ALA A 115 4.97 28.32 -22.39
C ALA A 115 5.52 27.02 -23.01
N ASP A 116 6.28 26.24 -22.24
CA ASP A 116 6.86 24.96 -22.67
C ASP A 116 5.83 23.82 -22.71
N ARG A 117 4.58 24.09 -22.29
CA ARG A 117 3.52 23.09 -22.12
C ARG A 117 2.23 23.52 -22.83
N PRO A 118 2.18 23.49 -24.17
CA PRO A 118 0.97 23.82 -24.91
C PRO A 118 -0.18 22.87 -24.48
N GLY A 119 -1.31 23.46 -24.11
CA GLY A 119 -2.49 22.72 -23.60
C GLY A 119 -2.55 22.57 -22.08
N ALA A 120 -1.55 23.03 -21.32
CA ALA A 120 -1.65 23.09 -19.87
C ALA A 120 -2.65 24.18 -19.43
N TYR A 121 -3.49 23.86 -18.45
CA TYR A 121 -4.45 24.80 -17.86
C TYR A 121 -4.25 24.92 -16.36
N ARG A 122 -4.63 26.07 -15.80
CA ARG A 122 -4.53 26.33 -14.36
C ARG A 122 -5.61 25.56 -13.60
N ALA A 123 -5.22 24.77 -12.62
CA ALA A 123 -6.17 24.09 -11.73
C ALA A 123 -6.62 25.06 -10.61
N THR A 124 -7.57 25.96 -10.91
CA THR A 124 -7.98 27.03 -9.97
C THR A 124 -9.25 26.77 -9.15
N THR A 125 -10.02 25.70 -9.39
CA THR A 125 -11.32 25.55 -8.71
C THR A 125 -11.72 24.08 -8.51
N ARG A 126 -12.44 23.80 -7.41
CA ARG A 126 -12.95 22.47 -6.99
C ARG A 126 -13.64 21.68 -8.12
N LYS A 127 -14.24 22.37 -9.10
CA LYS A 127 -14.85 21.78 -10.31
C LYS A 127 -13.84 21.07 -11.23
N ASN A 128 -12.61 21.55 -11.33
CA ASN A 128 -11.59 21.00 -12.24
C ASN A 128 -10.91 19.75 -11.67
N LEU A 129 -10.83 19.62 -10.34
CA LEU A 129 -10.27 18.44 -9.66
C LEU A 129 -11.11 17.18 -9.89
N LEU A 130 -12.45 17.32 -9.97
CA LEU A 130 -13.36 16.20 -10.24
C LEU A 130 -13.22 15.66 -11.67
N THR A 131 -12.89 16.53 -12.63
CA THR A 131 -12.70 16.13 -14.04
C THR A 131 -11.39 15.38 -14.25
N VAL A 132 -10.32 15.76 -13.55
CA VAL A 132 -9.03 15.03 -13.58
C VAL A 132 -9.19 13.64 -12.94
N GLY A 133 -9.88 13.54 -11.81
CA GLY A 133 -10.10 12.25 -11.11
C GLY A 133 -10.99 11.24 -11.85
N ARG A 134 -11.80 11.67 -12.84
CA ARG A 134 -12.65 10.78 -13.65
C ARG A 134 -11.95 10.21 -14.88
N ARG A 135 -10.85 10.81 -15.36
CA ARG A 135 -10.10 10.32 -16.54
C ARG A 135 -9.11 9.20 -16.22
N TYR A 136 -8.83 8.95 -14.95
CA TYR A 136 -7.83 7.97 -14.49
C TYR A 136 -8.44 6.86 -13.61
N ARG A 137 -9.75 6.58 -13.74
CA ARG A 137 -10.39 5.39 -13.16
C ARG A 137 -10.60 4.32 -14.23
#